data_AF-V6TAC9-F1
#
_entry.id   AF-V6TAC9-F1
#
_cell.length_a   1.000
_cell.length_b   1.000
_cell.length_c   1.000
_cell.angle_alpha   90.00
_cell.angle_beta   90.00
_cell.angle_gamma   90.00
#
_symmetry.space_group_name_H-M   'P 1'
#
loop_
_entity.id
_entity.type
_entity.pdbx_description
1 polymer ?
#
loop_
_entity_poly.entity_id
_entity_poly.type
_entity_poly.pdbx_seq_one_letter_code
_entity_poly.pdbx_strand_id
1 'polypeptide(L)'
;MLPRGSRESSESAQHQFAPFANPTVIRIGKDEVPACNIPSYREEDESASEANPGIHYPLASAHKPVLTRTDYHTVPSISELQAMSIDELQAIKDFRVISEANGEILWPGETDLTDVDIDRIVDIGHKSATVYPNTLPYKDRHRRGEKLNKEAIITLYNIFPVNRGERVYDLPSVQKFTAIIKNETQKRDAQLISYSPNDGIWKFSVSFFI
;
A
#
# COMPACT_ATOMS: atom_id res chain seq x y z
N MET A 1 51.25 -32.17 -20.91
CA MET A 1 51.41 -32.57 -19.50
C MET A 1 50.66 -31.56 -18.63
N LEU A 2 49.70 -32.03 -17.83
CA LEU A 2 49.06 -31.29 -16.74
C LEU A 2 49.84 -31.53 -15.43
N PRO A 3 49.75 -30.60 -14.47
CA PRO A 3 49.28 -30.95 -13.12
C PRO A 3 48.27 -29.88 -12.57
N ARG A 4 47.07 -30.24 -12.07
CA ARG A 4 46.68 -30.58 -10.66
C ARG A 4 47.39 -29.69 -9.61
N GLY A 5 46.76 -28.92 -8.72
CA GLY A 5 45.39 -28.83 -8.19
C GLY A 5 45.44 -28.78 -6.65
N SER A 6 44.77 -27.81 -6.00
CA SER A 6 44.29 -27.73 -4.57
C SER A 6 44.22 -26.25 -4.15
N ARG A 7 43.30 -25.70 -3.32
CA ARG A 7 42.02 -26.11 -2.70
C ARG A 7 41.51 -24.88 -1.89
N GLU A 8 40.19 -24.63 -1.96
CA GLU A 8 39.26 -23.92 -1.03
C GLU A 8 39.61 -22.58 -0.36
N SER A 9 38.65 -21.62 -0.45
CA SER A 9 37.97 -20.90 0.66
C SER A 9 37.04 -19.84 0.02
N SER A 10 35.78 -20.14 -0.30
CA SER A 10 34.60 -19.81 0.51
C SER A 10 34.67 -18.45 1.20
N GLU A 11 34.09 -17.41 0.59
CA GLU A 11 33.63 -16.23 1.31
C GLU A 11 32.23 -15.86 0.81
N SER A 12 31.26 -16.34 1.57
CA SER A 12 29.84 -16.08 1.42
C SER A 12 29.59 -14.61 1.76
N ALA A 13 29.54 -13.74 0.75
CA ALA A 13 29.07 -12.38 0.95
C ALA A 13 27.55 -12.40 1.20
N GLN A 14 27.18 -12.54 2.48
CA GLN A 14 25.89 -12.13 3.00
C GLN A 14 25.67 -10.66 2.66
N HIS A 15 25.11 -10.38 1.49
CA HIS A 15 24.50 -9.09 1.23
C HIS A 15 23.21 -9.05 2.02
N GLN A 16 23.37 -8.49 3.22
CA GLN A 16 22.36 -7.92 4.08
C GLN A 16 21.29 -7.24 3.24
N PHE A 17 20.13 -7.88 3.10
CA PHE A 17 18.96 -7.28 2.50
C PHE A 17 18.62 -6.03 3.32
N ALA A 18 18.89 -4.86 2.74
CA ALA A 18 18.34 -3.62 3.24
C ALA A 18 16.81 -3.79 3.38
N PRO A 19 16.18 -3.30 4.46
CA PRO A 19 14.76 -3.41 4.62
C PRO A 19 14.09 -2.71 3.42
N PHE A 20 13.42 -3.51 2.59
CA PHE A 20 12.71 -3.03 1.41
C PHE A 20 11.84 -1.84 1.81
N ALA A 21 12.16 -0.66 1.27
CA ALA A 21 11.27 0.48 1.36
C ALA A 21 9.92 0.00 0.80
N ASN A 22 8.88 0.01 1.64
CA ASN A 22 7.55 -0.47 1.28
C ASN A 22 7.14 0.20 -0.05
N PRO A 23 6.91 -0.56 -1.14
CA PRO A 23 6.70 -0.01 -2.48
C PRO A 23 5.44 0.85 -2.56
N THR A 24 4.56 0.77 -1.55
CA THR A 24 3.27 1.41 -1.60
C THR A 24 3.30 2.88 -1.18
N VAL A 25 4.25 3.29 -0.34
CA VAL A 25 4.26 4.68 0.14
C VAL A 25 4.94 5.58 -0.87
N ILE A 26 4.15 6.08 -1.83
CA ILE A 26 4.53 7.26 -2.59
C ILE A 26 4.34 8.49 -1.71
N ARG A 27 5.45 9.13 -1.32
CA ARG A 27 5.42 10.47 -0.72
C ARG A 27 6.14 11.40 -1.68
N ILE A 28 5.43 12.37 -2.24
CA ILE A 28 6.09 13.51 -2.88
C ILE A 28 6.53 14.44 -1.75
N GLY A 29 7.79 14.28 -1.34
CA GLY A 29 8.42 15.14 -0.34
C GLY A 29 8.46 16.60 -0.82
N LYS A 30 8.14 17.52 0.07
CA LYS A 30 8.81 18.82 0.09
C LYS A 30 10.08 18.60 0.92
N ASP A 31 11.20 19.03 0.35
CA ASP A 31 12.58 19.04 0.84
C ASP A 31 12.85 18.72 2.33
N GLU A 32 13.95 17.99 2.53
CA GLU A 32 14.69 17.79 3.77
C GLU A 32 14.71 19.04 4.67
N VAL A 33 14.38 18.88 5.95
CA VAL A 33 14.79 19.82 6.99
C VAL A 33 15.37 19.03 8.18
N PRO A 34 16.59 19.32 8.65
CA PRO A 34 17.28 18.54 9.67
C PRO A 34 17.02 19.03 11.11
N ALA A 35 17.13 18.04 12.02
CA ALA A 35 17.44 18.06 13.44
C ALA A 35 16.53 18.82 14.44
N CYS A 36 15.94 18.03 15.34
CA CYS A 36 16.10 18.25 16.79
C CYS A 36 16.20 16.89 17.52
N ASN A 37 17.42 16.53 17.93
CA ASN A 37 17.67 15.78 19.16
C ASN A 37 17.42 16.76 20.32
N ILE A 38 16.87 16.39 21.48
CA ILE A 38 17.51 15.63 22.58
C ILE A 38 16.39 15.14 23.56
N PRO A 39 16.62 14.07 24.34
CA PRO A 39 15.61 13.16 24.88
C PRO A 39 15.38 13.33 26.40
N SER A 40 14.73 12.30 27.00
CA SER A 40 14.53 11.99 28.43
C SER A 40 13.10 12.29 28.88
N TYR A 41 12.31 11.44 29.55
CA TYR A 41 12.49 10.43 30.62
C TYR A 41 11.27 9.46 30.48
N ARG A 42 11.10 8.28 31.09
CA ARG A 42 11.81 7.32 31.96
C ARG A 42 10.98 6.03 31.83
N GLU A 43 11.61 4.86 31.85
CA GLU A 43 10.93 3.59 32.10
C GLU A 43 10.55 3.49 33.59
N GLU A 44 9.31 3.09 33.87
CA GLU A 44 8.96 2.37 35.10
C GLU A 44 8.05 1.19 34.72
N ASP A 45 8.34 0.08 35.41
CA ASP A 45 7.89 -1.28 35.21
C ASP A 45 6.55 -1.55 35.93
N GLU A 46 6.06 -2.78 35.77
CA GLU A 46 5.19 -3.52 36.68
C GLU A 46 3.68 -3.69 36.36
N SER A 47 3.42 -4.88 35.80
CA SER A 47 2.41 -5.90 36.15
C SER A 47 0.97 -5.54 36.57
N ALA A 48 0.06 -6.26 35.90
CA ALA A 48 -1.03 -7.10 36.43
C ALA A 48 -2.46 -6.75 35.95
N SER A 49 -3.08 -7.78 35.37
CA SER A 49 -4.51 -8.14 35.33
C SER A 49 -5.57 -7.05 35.47
N GLU A 50 -6.48 -6.98 34.50
CA GLU A 50 -7.88 -7.39 34.72
C GLU A 50 -8.66 -7.43 33.39
N ALA A 51 -9.53 -8.43 33.30
CA ALA A 51 -10.46 -8.63 32.20
C ALA A 51 -11.54 -7.54 32.18
N ASN A 52 -11.94 -7.10 30.99
CA ASN A 52 -13.25 -6.47 30.80
C ASN A 52 -13.81 -6.85 29.42
N PRO A 53 -15.14 -6.99 29.27
CA PRO A 53 -15.78 -8.03 28.50
C PRO A 53 -16.08 -7.52 27.09
N GLY A 54 -16.32 -8.46 26.20
CA GLY A 54 -16.48 -8.26 24.76
C GLY A 54 -17.20 -6.97 24.35
N ILE A 55 -16.49 -6.15 23.58
CA ILE A 55 -17.13 -5.32 22.57
C ILE A 55 -17.69 -6.33 21.54
N HIS A 56 -18.98 -6.59 21.66
CA HIS A 56 -19.73 -7.37 20.69
C HIS A 56 -19.87 -6.51 19.43
N TYR A 57 -18.83 -6.50 18.60
CA TYR A 57 -19.01 -6.13 17.20
C TYR A 57 -20.07 -7.09 16.63
N PRO A 58 -21.03 -6.62 15.83
CA PRO A 58 -21.99 -7.51 15.19
C PRO A 58 -21.19 -8.63 14.53
N LEU A 59 -21.56 -9.90 14.75
CA LEU A 59 -20.99 -11.00 13.97
C LEU A 59 -21.30 -10.69 12.51
N ALA A 60 -20.37 -10.04 11.82
CA ALA A 60 -20.24 -10.17 10.40
C ALA A 60 -20.28 -11.67 10.15
N SER A 61 -21.15 -12.10 9.24
CA SER A 61 -21.18 -13.50 8.79
C SER A 61 -19.73 -13.94 8.63
N ALA A 62 -19.35 -15.03 9.32
CA ALA A 62 -18.00 -15.56 9.24
C ALA A 62 -17.58 -15.62 7.75
N HIS A 63 -16.36 -15.20 7.44
CA HIS A 63 -15.79 -15.16 6.09
C HIS A 63 -16.18 -14.01 5.15
N LYS A 64 -17.01 -13.05 5.58
CA LYS A 64 -17.33 -11.88 4.74
C LYS A 64 -16.28 -10.76 4.87
N PRO A 65 -16.03 -10.00 3.79
CA PRO A 65 -15.19 -8.82 3.88
C PRO A 65 -15.82 -7.74 4.75
N VAL A 66 -14.97 -6.98 5.42
CA VAL A 66 -15.36 -5.88 6.32
C VAL A 66 -14.88 -4.56 5.77
N LEU A 67 -15.81 -3.60 5.69
CA LEU A 67 -15.54 -2.19 5.43
C LEU A 67 -16.57 -1.37 6.20
N THR A 68 -16.13 -0.63 7.21
CA THR A 68 -16.97 0.21 8.09
C THR A 68 -16.69 1.70 7.91
N ARG A 69 -15.54 2.03 7.32
CA ARG A 69 -15.15 3.40 6.98
C ARG A 69 -16.11 4.03 5.97
N THR A 70 -16.74 5.14 6.36
CA THR A 70 -17.73 5.85 5.53
C THR A 70 -17.11 6.63 4.37
N ASP A 71 -15.82 6.94 4.45
CA ASP A 71 -15.06 7.63 3.40
C ASP A 71 -14.60 6.67 2.28
N TYR A 72 -14.98 5.38 2.37
CA TYR A 72 -14.59 4.31 1.47
C TYR A 72 -15.81 3.61 0.90
N HIS A 73 -15.70 3.16 -0.34
CA HIS A 73 -16.64 2.23 -0.93
C HIS A 73 -15.91 1.23 -1.83
N THR A 74 -16.60 0.16 -2.19
CA THR A 74 -16.05 -0.90 -3.05
C THR A 74 -16.88 -1.09 -4.31
N VAL A 75 -16.28 -1.71 -5.31
CA VAL A 75 -17.00 -2.23 -6.48
C VAL A 75 -16.57 -3.69 -6.69
N PRO A 76 -17.49 -4.67 -6.61
CA PRO A 76 -18.88 -4.56 -6.15
C PRO A 76 -19.01 -3.93 -4.75
N SER A 77 -20.18 -3.39 -4.43
CA SER A 77 -20.43 -2.71 -3.16
C SER A 77 -20.26 -3.66 -1.98
N ILE A 78 -19.91 -3.12 -0.80
CA ILE A 78 -19.68 -3.96 0.39
C ILE A 78 -20.92 -4.79 0.74
N SER A 79 -22.11 -4.23 0.54
CA SER A 79 -23.38 -4.94 0.76
C SER A 79 -23.57 -6.10 -0.22
N GLU A 80 -23.20 -5.94 -1.50
CA GLU A 80 -23.24 -7.02 -2.48
C GLU A 80 -22.25 -8.13 -2.10
N LEU A 81 -21.02 -7.77 -1.72
CA LEU A 81 -20.00 -8.73 -1.28
C LEU A 81 -20.45 -9.51 -0.04
N GLN A 82 -21.09 -8.85 0.92
CA GLN A 82 -21.61 -9.50 2.12
C GLN A 82 -22.78 -10.45 1.84
N ALA A 83 -23.53 -10.21 0.75
CA ALA A 83 -24.63 -11.06 0.31
C ALA A 83 -24.19 -12.28 -0.53
N MET A 84 -22.99 -12.24 -1.14
CA MET A 84 -22.44 -13.33 -1.93
C MET A 84 -22.11 -14.56 -1.06
N SER A 85 -22.07 -15.75 -1.65
CA SER A 85 -21.57 -16.97 -1.03
C SER A 85 -20.05 -16.94 -0.82
N ILE A 86 -19.50 -17.89 -0.05
CA ILE A 86 -18.05 -17.99 0.16
C ILE A 86 -17.33 -18.30 -1.16
N ASP A 87 -17.90 -19.19 -1.98
CA ASP A 87 -17.32 -19.59 -3.27
C ASP A 87 -17.27 -18.41 -4.25
N GLU A 88 -18.30 -17.56 -4.27
CA GLU A 88 -18.31 -16.34 -5.08
C GLU A 88 -17.26 -15.33 -4.60
N LEU A 89 -17.05 -15.21 -3.28
CA LEU A 89 -16.05 -14.31 -2.70
C LEU A 89 -14.61 -14.69 -3.03
N GLN A 90 -14.34 -15.93 -3.41
CA GLN A 90 -12.99 -16.38 -3.77
C GLN A 90 -12.55 -15.87 -5.16
N ALA A 91 -13.48 -15.42 -6.00
CA ALA A 91 -13.21 -15.08 -7.40
C ALA A 91 -13.90 -13.77 -7.85
N ILE A 92 -13.83 -12.72 -7.02
CA ILE A 92 -14.39 -11.41 -7.38
C ILE A 92 -13.55 -10.76 -8.47
N LYS A 93 -14.20 -10.43 -9.59
CA LYS A 93 -13.55 -9.83 -10.76
C LYS A 93 -13.43 -8.32 -10.62
N ASP A 94 -12.26 -7.80 -10.97
CA ASP A 94 -11.97 -6.36 -11.09
C ASP A 94 -12.39 -5.59 -9.83
N PHE A 95 -12.04 -6.16 -8.68
CA PHE A 95 -12.38 -5.63 -7.37
C PHE A 95 -11.73 -4.25 -7.17
N ARG A 96 -12.51 -3.29 -6.67
CA ARG A 96 -12.04 -1.93 -6.39
C ARG A 96 -12.33 -1.51 -4.97
N VAL A 97 -11.39 -0.78 -4.38
CA VAL A 97 -11.57 0.00 -3.16
C VAL A 97 -11.32 1.47 -3.51
N ILE A 98 -12.27 2.34 -3.18
CA ILE A 98 -12.29 3.74 -3.60
C ILE A 98 -12.43 4.61 -2.35
N SER A 99 -11.54 5.58 -2.21
CA SER A 99 -11.67 6.71 -1.28
C SER A 99 -11.94 7.96 -2.10
N GLU A 100 -13.15 8.53 -1.97
CA GLU A 100 -13.63 9.62 -2.82
C GLU A 100 -12.67 10.83 -2.84
N ALA A 101 -11.99 11.09 -1.74
CA ALA A 101 -11.08 12.22 -1.59
C ALA A 101 -9.67 11.97 -2.16
N ASN A 102 -9.19 10.73 -2.13
CA ASN A 102 -7.76 10.44 -2.22
C ASN A 102 -7.38 9.56 -3.42
N GLY A 103 -8.26 8.67 -3.87
CA GLY A 103 -7.94 7.75 -4.95
C GLY A 103 -8.66 6.42 -4.89
N GLU A 104 -8.19 5.48 -5.69
CA GLU A 104 -8.72 4.12 -5.77
C GLU A 104 -7.60 3.10 -6.00
N ILE A 105 -7.87 1.86 -5.62
CA ILE A 105 -7.05 0.69 -5.93
C ILE A 105 -7.95 -0.32 -6.63
N LEU A 106 -7.53 -0.77 -7.80
CA LEU A 106 -8.17 -1.80 -8.62
C LEU A 106 -7.28 -3.05 -8.63
N TRP A 107 -7.83 -4.19 -8.23
CA TRP A 107 -7.21 -5.50 -8.40
C TRP A 107 -7.80 -6.17 -9.64
N PRO A 108 -7.10 -6.15 -10.79
CA PRO A 108 -7.62 -6.75 -12.01
C PRO A 108 -7.75 -8.26 -11.89
N GLY A 109 -8.72 -8.82 -12.62
CA GLY A 109 -9.01 -10.26 -12.62
C GLY A 109 -9.62 -10.72 -11.29
N GLU A 110 -9.45 -12.01 -10.98
CA GLU A 110 -10.12 -12.65 -9.84
C GLU A 110 -9.35 -12.44 -8.53
N THR A 111 -10.08 -12.06 -7.48
CA THR A 111 -9.54 -11.73 -6.16
C THR A 111 -10.37 -12.41 -5.08
N ASP A 112 -9.69 -13.11 -4.17
CA ASP A 112 -10.30 -13.72 -3.00
C ASP A 112 -10.48 -12.68 -1.89
N LEU A 113 -11.74 -12.43 -1.51
CA LEU A 113 -12.16 -11.50 -0.47
C LEU A 113 -12.69 -12.19 0.79
N THR A 114 -12.54 -13.51 0.90
CA THR A 114 -12.91 -14.24 2.12
C THR A 114 -12.04 -13.79 3.29
N ASP A 115 -12.65 -13.52 4.45
CA ASP A 115 -11.94 -13.08 5.68
C ASP A 115 -11.06 -11.83 5.49
N VAL A 116 -11.36 -10.96 4.52
CA VAL A 116 -10.60 -9.74 4.27
C VAL A 116 -11.16 -8.56 5.06
N ASP A 117 -10.39 -8.06 6.01
CA ASP A 117 -10.66 -6.79 6.68
C ASP A 117 -10.05 -5.62 5.88
N ILE A 118 -10.87 -4.97 5.06
CA ILE A 118 -10.44 -3.89 4.17
C ILE A 118 -10.04 -2.66 4.98
N ASP A 119 -10.72 -2.38 6.10
CA ASP A 119 -10.42 -1.24 6.98
C ASP A 119 -8.99 -1.32 7.53
N ARG A 120 -8.52 -2.54 7.84
CA ARG A 120 -7.18 -2.78 8.38
C ARG A 120 -6.09 -2.91 7.31
N ILE A 121 -6.45 -3.46 6.15
CA ILE A 121 -5.47 -3.81 5.11
C ILE A 121 -5.23 -2.63 4.17
N VAL A 122 -6.25 -1.83 3.85
CA VAL A 122 -6.16 -0.78 2.82
C VAL A 122 -6.20 0.61 3.44
N ASP A 123 -5.18 1.41 3.13
CA ASP A 123 -5.11 2.82 3.47
C ASP A 123 -4.87 3.66 2.21
N ILE A 124 -5.71 4.66 1.97
CA ILE A 124 -5.68 5.55 0.80
C ILE A 124 -5.75 6.96 1.36
N GLY A 125 -4.59 7.51 1.65
CA GLY A 125 -4.41 8.83 2.23
C GLY A 125 -4.01 9.88 1.20
N HIS A 126 -3.78 11.09 1.67
CA HIS A 126 -3.39 12.20 0.81
C HIS A 126 -2.07 11.89 0.07
N LYS A 127 -2.17 11.74 -1.25
CA LYS A 127 -1.07 11.41 -2.17
C LYS A 127 -0.37 10.09 -1.89
N SER A 128 -1.01 9.16 -1.18
CA SER A 128 -0.45 7.86 -0.84
C SER A 128 -1.52 6.77 -0.82
N ALA A 129 -1.21 5.61 -1.36
CA ALA A 129 -1.98 4.38 -1.11
C ALA A 129 -1.07 3.41 -0.36
N THR A 130 -1.59 2.53 0.48
CA THR A 130 -0.85 1.48 1.16
C THR A 130 -1.75 0.28 1.35
N VAL A 131 -1.24 -0.90 1.03
CA VAL A 131 -1.91 -2.16 1.32
C VAL A 131 -0.99 -2.94 2.24
N TYR A 132 -1.53 -3.47 3.32
CA TYR A 132 -0.79 -3.99 4.47
C TYR A 132 0.10 -2.92 5.13
N PRO A 133 -0.49 -1.94 5.85
CA PRO A 133 0.27 -0.89 6.51
C PRO A 133 1.29 -1.48 7.49
N ASN A 134 2.34 -0.72 7.79
CA ASN A 134 3.41 -1.18 8.67
C ASN A 134 2.93 -1.49 10.10
N THR A 135 1.79 -0.93 10.50
CA THR A 135 1.10 -1.22 11.76
C THR A 135 0.46 -2.61 11.78
N LEU A 136 0.23 -3.23 10.61
CA LEU A 136 -0.27 -4.59 10.51
C LEU A 136 0.91 -5.58 10.60
N PRO A 137 0.89 -6.49 11.61
CA PRO A 137 1.97 -7.48 11.80
C PRO A 137 2.20 -8.33 10.55
N TYR A 138 3.47 -8.66 10.26
CA TYR A 138 3.84 -9.43 9.06
C TYR A 138 3.08 -10.77 8.94
N LYS A 139 2.85 -11.45 10.07
CA LYS A 139 2.09 -12.71 10.15
C LYS A 139 0.62 -12.59 9.69
N ASP A 140 0.06 -11.38 9.73
CA ASP A 140 -1.34 -11.11 9.37
C ASP A 140 -1.45 -10.62 7.92
N ARG A 141 -0.34 -10.61 7.17
CA ARG A 141 -0.32 -10.22 5.77
C ARG A 141 -0.35 -11.44 4.86
N HIS A 142 -1.12 -11.37 3.78
CA HIS A 142 -1.29 -12.47 2.85
C HIS A 142 -0.04 -12.68 1.97
N ARG A 143 0.19 -13.92 1.52
CA ARG A 143 1.37 -14.22 0.68
C ARG A 143 1.24 -13.54 -0.67
N ARG A 144 2.37 -13.36 -1.35
CA ARG A 144 2.39 -12.79 -2.70
C ARG A 144 1.51 -13.64 -3.64
N GLY A 145 0.60 -12.97 -4.34
CA GLY A 145 -0.40 -13.57 -5.23
C GLY A 145 -1.73 -13.89 -4.54
N GLU A 146 -1.82 -13.80 -3.21
CA GLU A 146 -3.04 -14.12 -2.46
C GLU A 146 -3.81 -12.86 -2.09
N LYS A 147 -5.14 -12.95 -2.17
CA LYS A 147 -6.09 -11.90 -1.76
C LYS A 147 -5.66 -10.53 -2.30
N LEU A 148 -5.41 -9.55 -1.43
CA LEU A 148 -5.01 -8.20 -1.85
C LEU A 148 -3.49 -8.04 -2.07
N ASN A 149 -2.66 -9.04 -1.75
CA ASN A 149 -1.21 -8.98 -2.00
C ASN A 149 -0.85 -9.49 -3.41
N LYS A 150 -1.46 -8.90 -4.42
CA LYS A 150 -1.25 -9.26 -5.83
C LYS A 150 -1.13 -7.98 -6.66
N GLU A 151 -1.05 -8.14 -7.96
CA GLU A 151 -1.01 -7.01 -8.87
C GLU A 151 -2.22 -6.09 -8.68
N ALA A 152 -1.96 -4.79 -8.75
CA ALA A 152 -3.00 -3.79 -8.59
C ALA A 152 -2.66 -2.54 -9.39
N ILE A 153 -3.72 -1.85 -9.80
CA ILE A 153 -3.67 -0.54 -10.44
C ILE A 153 -4.11 0.48 -9.40
N ILE A 154 -3.25 1.42 -9.10
CA ILE A 154 -3.48 2.50 -8.13
C ILE A 154 -3.72 3.78 -8.90
N THR A 155 -4.80 4.48 -8.57
CA THR A 155 -5.09 5.82 -9.07
C THR A 155 -5.09 6.77 -7.87
N LEU A 156 -4.15 7.71 -7.80
CA LEU A 156 -4.10 8.76 -6.80
C LEU A 156 -4.69 10.06 -7.34
N TYR A 157 -5.51 10.72 -6.52
CA TYR A 157 -6.09 12.02 -6.81
C TYR A 157 -5.28 13.14 -6.18
N ASN A 158 -5.54 14.38 -6.60
CA ASN A 158 -4.92 15.60 -6.06
C ASN A 158 -3.39 15.69 -6.22
N ILE A 159 -2.86 15.06 -7.27
CA ILE A 159 -1.44 15.08 -7.65
C ILE A 159 -1.19 16.19 -8.67
N PHE A 160 -1.18 17.44 -8.22
CA PHE A 160 -0.96 18.59 -9.09
C PHE A 160 0.51 19.04 -9.08
N PRO A 161 1.03 19.58 -10.21
CA PRO A 161 2.25 20.38 -10.21
C PRO A 161 2.04 21.60 -9.33
N VAL A 162 2.93 21.80 -8.35
CA VAL A 162 2.84 22.93 -7.42
C VAL A 162 4.16 23.69 -7.37
N ASN A 163 4.07 25.02 -7.35
CA ASN A 163 5.18 25.92 -7.10
C ASN A 163 4.78 26.88 -5.99
N ARG A 164 5.58 26.94 -4.90
CA ARG A 164 5.29 27.78 -3.72
C ARG A 164 3.87 27.60 -3.12
N GLY A 165 3.27 26.43 -3.32
CA GLY A 165 1.93 26.11 -2.80
C GLY A 165 0.79 26.36 -3.79
N GLU A 166 1.06 27.01 -4.92
CA GLU A 166 0.07 27.26 -5.97
C GLU A 166 0.19 26.25 -7.09
N ARG A 167 -0.95 25.88 -7.70
CA ARG A 167 -0.96 25.00 -8.86
C ARG A 167 -0.36 25.74 -10.05
N VAL A 168 0.53 25.06 -10.77
CA VAL A 168 1.19 25.60 -11.96
C VAL A 168 0.84 24.77 -13.18
N TYR A 169 0.58 25.46 -14.28
CA TYR A 169 0.12 24.86 -15.53
C TYR A 169 1.00 25.27 -16.73
N ASP A 170 2.05 26.06 -16.50
CA ASP A 170 3.01 26.37 -17.56
C ASP A 170 3.74 25.10 -18.01
N LEU A 171 3.98 25.01 -19.32
CA LEU A 171 4.53 23.82 -19.95
C LEU A 171 5.86 23.36 -19.30
N PRO A 172 6.83 24.25 -18.99
CA PRO A 172 8.06 23.84 -18.30
C PRO A 172 7.83 23.20 -16.93
N SER A 173 7.00 23.81 -16.07
CA SER A 173 6.71 23.27 -14.74
C SER A 173 5.98 21.93 -14.81
N VAL A 174 5.01 21.81 -15.72
CA VAL A 174 4.28 20.56 -15.94
C VAL A 174 5.21 19.45 -16.43
N GLN A 175 6.11 19.74 -17.38
CA GLN A 175 7.09 18.77 -17.88
C GLN A 175 8.04 18.30 -16.77
N LYS A 176 8.57 19.24 -15.98
CA LYS A 176 9.43 18.93 -14.83
C LYS A 176 8.71 18.03 -13.83
N PHE A 177 7.48 18.37 -13.47
CA PHE A 177 6.72 17.58 -12.50
C PHE A 177 6.34 16.20 -13.05
N THR A 178 5.99 16.11 -14.33
CA THR A 178 5.74 14.82 -15.00
C THR A 178 6.97 13.90 -14.98
N ALA A 179 8.18 14.47 -15.15
CA ALA A 179 9.42 13.72 -15.02
C ALA A 179 9.64 13.20 -13.58
N ILE A 180 9.28 14.00 -12.57
CA ILE A 180 9.30 13.57 -11.15
C ILE A 180 8.34 12.40 -10.95
N ILE A 181 7.10 12.49 -11.45
CA ILE A 181 6.10 11.41 -11.34
C ILE A 181 6.61 10.12 -11.97
N LYS A 182 7.20 10.18 -13.17
CA LYS A 182 7.82 9.03 -13.83
C LYS A 182 8.92 8.40 -12.97
N ASN A 183 9.83 9.22 -12.46
CA ASN A 183 10.94 8.76 -11.62
C ASN A 183 10.46 8.16 -10.29
N GLU A 184 9.52 8.80 -9.61
CA GLU A 184 8.96 8.31 -8.34
C GLU A 184 8.16 7.02 -8.51
N THR A 185 7.51 6.82 -9.67
CA THR A 185 6.86 5.55 -10.01
C THR A 185 7.92 4.45 -10.17
N GLN A 186 8.96 4.71 -10.96
CA GLN A 186 10.00 3.73 -11.27
C GLN A 186 10.82 3.33 -10.03
N LYS A 187 11.12 4.29 -9.14
CA LYS A 187 11.85 4.04 -7.88
C LYS A 187 11.18 3.03 -6.94
N ARG A 188 9.88 2.78 -7.12
CA ARG A 188 9.08 1.88 -6.27
C ARG A 188 8.69 0.59 -7.00
N ASP A 189 9.43 0.24 -8.04
CA ASP A 189 9.17 -0.92 -8.89
C ASP A 189 7.74 -0.96 -9.45
N ALA A 190 7.15 0.22 -9.63
CA ALA A 190 5.84 0.40 -10.24
C ALA A 190 5.96 0.81 -11.71
N GLN A 191 4.90 0.56 -12.48
CA GLN A 191 4.80 0.94 -13.88
C GLN A 191 3.81 2.10 -14.04
N LEU A 192 4.26 3.22 -14.61
CA LEU A 192 3.39 4.36 -14.86
C LEU A 192 2.42 4.03 -16.00
N ILE A 193 1.12 4.13 -15.73
CA ILE A 193 0.06 3.95 -16.73
C ILE A 193 -0.27 5.31 -17.35
N SER A 194 -0.59 6.30 -16.52
CA SER A 194 -0.89 7.65 -16.98
C SER A 194 -0.72 8.69 -15.87
N TYR A 195 -0.53 9.94 -16.30
CA TYR A 195 -0.53 11.09 -15.41
C TYR A 195 -1.25 12.25 -16.11
N SER A 196 -2.33 12.74 -15.49
CA SER A 196 -3.06 13.94 -15.94
C SER A 196 -2.72 15.11 -14.99
N PRO A 197 -1.87 16.07 -15.42
CA PRO A 197 -1.49 17.21 -14.58
C PRO A 197 -2.65 18.18 -14.34
N ASN A 198 -3.61 18.27 -15.26
CA ASN A 198 -4.75 19.17 -15.16
C ASN A 198 -5.81 18.66 -14.18
N ASP A 199 -6.01 17.34 -14.16
CA ASP A 199 -6.96 16.69 -13.25
C ASP A 199 -6.31 16.27 -11.93
N GLY A 200 -4.97 16.27 -11.89
CA GLY A 200 -4.19 15.82 -10.74
C GLY A 200 -4.32 14.32 -10.51
N ILE A 201 -4.44 13.54 -11.58
CA ILE A 201 -4.64 12.09 -11.53
C ILE A 201 -3.32 11.40 -11.87
N TRP A 202 -2.82 10.57 -10.97
CA TRP A 202 -1.66 9.72 -11.20
C TRP A 202 -2.06 8.25 -11.12
N LYS A 203 -1.94 7.54 -12.23
CA LYS A 203 -2.29 6.12 -12.35
C LYS A 203 -1.06 5.28 -12.65
N PHE A 204 -0.84 4.24 -11.85
CA PHE A 204 0.29 3.32 -12.00
C PHE A 204 -0.09 1.91 -11.54
N SER A 205 0.65 0.89 -11.98
CA SER A 205 0.47 -0.50 -11.54
C SER A 205 1.64 -0.99 -10.72
N VAL A 206 1.35 -1.83 -9.74
CA VAL A 206 2.32 -2.56 -8.91
C VAL A 206 2.11 -4.06 -9.12
N SER A 207 3.18 -4.86 -9.01
CA SER A 207 3.08 -6.31 -9.16
C SER A 207 2.56 -7.01 -7.89
N PHE A 208 2.82 -6.43 -6.72
CA PHE A 208 2.42 -6.88 -5.39
C PHE A 208 2.81 -5.79 -4.36
N PHE A 209 2.46 -5.97 -3.09
CA PHE A 209 2.66 -4.95 -2.04
C PHE A 209 3.74 -5.31 -1.02
N ILE A 210 3.94 -6.60 -0.72
CA ILE A 210 4.93 -7.11 0.27
C ILE A 210 5.62 -8.39 -0.19
#